data_AF-F4G0A3-F1
#
_entry.id   AF-F4G0A3-F1
#
_cell.length_a   1.000
_cell.length_b   1.000
_cell.length_c   1.000
_cell.angle_alpha   90.00
_cell.angle_beta   90.00
_cell.angle_gamma   90.00
#
_symmetry.space_group_name_H-M   'P 1'
#
loop_
_entity.id
_entity.type
_entity.pdbx_description
1 polymer ?
#
loop_
_entity_poly.entity_id
_entity_poly.type
_entity_poly.pdbx_seq_one_letter_code
_entity_poly.pdbx_strand_id
1 'polypeptide(L)'
;MDRRLNKFLEKNYNDGETVFIRNAGANINSLKETKALIKKADEIIILPHTDCGAMGVVERALNGEKLPNGLDTLISPFLGKGKLTRAQLEQLNPVVQETALKSLTNAKITSKLIRTEELNAPPSKDNVAVMTLPSTRRYSEFVPKEMMYKTFIIQSQGNDGEIDALIAKEFLNVSEIKRITL
;
A
#
# COMPACT_ATOMS: atom_id res chain seq x y z
N MET A 1 -1.68 1.70 1.17
CA MET A 1 -3.01 1.85 1.81
C MET A 1 -3.11 2.95 2.87
N ASP A 2 -2.01 3.63 3.21
CA ASP A 2 -1.95 4.55 4.35
C ASP A 2 -2.93 5.74 4.28
N ARG A 3 -3.63 6.02 5.39
CA ARG A 3 -4.64 7.09 5.53
C ARG A 3 -4.09 8.49 5.21
N ARG A 4 -2.80 8.74 5.42
CA ARG A 4 -2.17 10.06 5.23
C ARG A 4 -2.05 10.42 3.76
N LEU A 5 -2.06 9.42 2.87
CA LEU A 5 -1.88 9.59 1.43
C LEU A 5 -3.16 10.02 0.70
N ASN A 6 -4.35 9.85 1.30
CA ASN A 6 -5.62 9.96 0.57
C ASN A 6 -5.77 11.29 -0.17
N LYS A 7 -5.65 12.43 0.55
CA LYS A 7 -5.76 13.75 -0.08
C LYS A 7 -4.63 14.05 -1.06
N PHE A 8 -3.42 13.59 -0.76
CA PHE A 8 -2.26 13.79 -1.64
C PHE A 8 -2.46 13.08 -2.98
N LEU A 9 -2.85 11.81 -2.95
CA LEU A 9 -3.08 11.01 -4.15
C LEU A 9 -4.25 11.56 -4.96
N GLU A 10 -5.37 11.91 -4.31
CA GLU A 10 -6.52 12.48 -5.00
C GLU A 10 -6.19 13.82 -5.68
N LYS A 11 -5.40 14.68 -5.02
CA LYS A 11 -5.02 15.99 -5.56
C LYS A 11 -4.03 15.90 -6.72
N ASN A 12 -3.05 15.00 -6.64
CA ASN A 12 -1.89 15.02 -7.54
C ASN A 12 -1.92 13.95 -8.63
N TYR A 13 -2.74 12.90 -8.47
CA TYR A 13 -2.74 11.75 -9.38
C TYR A 13 -4.14 11.35 -9.86
N ASN A 14 -5.24 11.81 -9.23
CA ASN A 14 -6.58 11.47 -9.70
C ASN A 14 -7.02 12.48 -10.77
N ASP A 15 -6.68 12.14 -12.01
CA ASP A 15 -6.97 12.87 -13.25
C ASP A 15 -8.17 12.31 -14.03
N GLY A 16 -8.81 11.25 -13.52
CA GLY A 16 -9.92 10.56 -14.17
C GLY A 16 -9.50 9.34 -14.99
N GLU A 17 -8.21 9.21 -15.32
CA GLU A 17 -7.65 8.11 -16.12
C GLU A 17 -6.77 7.18 -15.26
N THR A 18 -6.20 7.69 -14.17
CA THR A 18 -5.34 6.94 -13.27
C THR A 18 -6.14 5.95 -12.42
N VAL A 19 -5.84 4.66 -12.58
CA VAL A 19 -6.40 3.59 -11.75
C VAL A 19 -5.53 3.37 -10.51
N PHE A 20 -6.14 3.49 -9.33
CA PHE A 20 -5.42 3.30 -8.06
C PHE A 20 -5.42 1.84 -7.59
N ILE A 21 -4.23 1.33 -7.31
CA ILE A 21 -4.01 0.07 -6.59
C ILE A 21 -3.29 0.41 -5.28
N ARG A 22 -3.82 -0.06 -4.15
CA ARG A 22 -3.32 0.32 -2.83
C ARG A 22 -3.31 -0.87 -1.89
N ASN A 23 -2.12 -1.20 -1.41
CA ASN A 23 -1.92 -2.27 -0.43
C ASN A 23 -0.88 -1.86 0.61
N ALA A 24 -0.53 -2.78 1.51
CA ALA A 24 0.54 -2.63 2.47
C ALA A 24 1.89 -2.64 1.75
N GLY A 25 2.71 -1.60 1.97
CA GLY A 25 4.08 -1.54 1.45
C GLY A 25 4.21 -1.36 -0.07
N ALA A 26 3.14 -1.06 -0.81
CA ALA A 26 3.15 -1.06 -2.28
C ALA A 26 3.62 -2.42 -2.85
N ASN A 27 3.26 -3.51 -2.17
CA ASN A 27 3.79 -4.85 -2.41
C ASN A 27 3.24 -5.46 -3.71
N ILE A 28 4.07 -5.61 -4.73
CA ILE A 28 3.67 -6.19 -6.02
C ILE A 28 3.45 -7.70 -5.93
N ASN A 29 4.11 -8.37 -4.97
CA ASN A 29 4.05 -9.83 -4.86
C ASN A 29 2.74 -10.34 -4.27
N SER A 30 2.01 -9.52 -3.50
CA SER A 30 0.68 -9.88 -3.00
C SER A 30 -0.44 -9.73 -4.02
N LEU A 31 -0.18 -9.10 -5.17
CA LEU A 31 -1.18 -8.72 -6.17
C LEU A 31 -1.43 -9.82 -7.21
N LYS A 32 -1.79 -11.04 -6.80
CA LYS A 32 -1.95 -12.19 -7.72
C LYS A 32 -3.02 -11.94 -8.77
N GLU A 33 -4.21 -11.50 -8.37
CA GLU A 33 -5.35 -11.27 -9.25
C GLU A 33 -5.26 -9.89 -9.93
N THR A 34 -4.78 -8.90 -9.19
CA THR A 34 -4.65 -7.50 -9.66
C THR A 34 -3.60 -7.34 -10.76
N LYS A 35 -2.64 -8.27 -10.88
CA LYS A 35 -1.63 -8.30 -11.95
C LYS A 35 -2.21 -8.19 -13.36
N ALA A 36 -3.39 -8.75 -13.61
CA ALA A 36 -4.02 -8.68 -14.93
C ALA A 36 -4.34 -7.23 -15.35
N LEU A 37 -4.67 -6.37 -14.39
CA LEU A 37 -4.89 -4.95 -14.61
C LEU A 37 -3.56 -4.22 -14.83
N ILE A 38 -2.55 -4.49 -13.99
CA ILE A 38 -1.21 -3.88 -14.08
C ILE A 38 -0.58 -4.10 -15.45
N LYS A 39 -0.72 -5.31 -16.02
CA LYS A 39 -0.17 -5.66 -17.33
C LYS A 39 -0.75 -4.87 -18.51
N LYS A 40 -1.91 -4.22 -18.33
CA LYS A 40 -2.58 -3.44 -19.36
C LYS A 40 -2.23 -1.94 -19.32
N ALA A 41 -1.48 -1.50 -18.31
CA ALA A 41 -1.13 -0.10 -18.16
C ALA A 41 0.04 0.30 -19.07
N ASP A 42 -0.01 1.50 -19.64
CA ASP A 42 1.09 2.08 -20.42
C ASP A 42 2.20 2.64 -19.50
N GLU A 43 1.80 3.24 -18.38
CA GLU A 43 2.68 3.80 -17.36
C GLU A 43 2.23 3.35 -15.96
N ILE A 44 3.21 3.04 -15.10
CA ILE A 44 3.00 2.66 -13.70
C ILE A 44 3.88 3.53 -12.81
N ILE A 45 3.26 4.13 -11.80
CA ILE A 45 3.93 4.95 -10.79
C ILE A 45 3.86 4.23 -9.45
N ILE A 46 5.01 3.84 -8.90
CA ILE A 46 5.11 3.20 -7.59
C ILE A 46 5.36 4.28 -6.53
N LEU A 47 4.47 4.36 -5.55
CA LEU A 47 4.46 5.39 -4.52
C LEU A 47 4.53 4.80 -3.10
N PRO A 48 5.64 4.14 -2.71
CA PRO A 48 5.89 3.80 -1.31
C PRO A 48 6.08 5.08 -0.49
N HIS A 49 6.07 4.97 0.84
CA HIS A 49 6.17 6.14 1.72
C HIS A 49 7.02 5.87 2.97
N THR A 50 7.51 6.94 3.59
CA THR A 50 8.19 6.90 4.90
C THR A 50 7.21 6.59 6.03
N ASP A 51 7.71 6.15 7.18
CA ASP A 51 6.89 5.76 8.34
C ASP A 51 5.81 4.73 7.96
N CYS A 52 6.21 3.76 7.14
CA CYS A 52 5.34 2.72 6.61
C CYS A 52 5.22 1.59 7.63
N GLY A 53 4.00 1.39 8.14
CA GLY A 53 3.73 0.30 9.07
C GLY A 53 4.09 -1.08 8.52
N ALA A 54 3.91 -1.33 7.21
CA ALA A 54 4.30 -2.58 6.57
C ALA A 54 5.82 -2.83 6.62
N MET A 55 6.64 -1.79 6.46
CA MET A 55 8.10 -1.93 6.60
C MET A 55 8.51 -2.16 8.07
N GLY A 56 7.75 -1.65 9.04
CA GLY A 56 7.91 -2.02 10.45
C GLY A 56 7.59 -3.50 10.72
N VAL A 57 6.57 -4.06 10.05
CA VAL A 57 6.28 -5.51 10.11
C VAL A 57 7.43 -6.32 9.52
N VAL A 58 7.98 -5.90 8.37
CA VAL A 58 9.15 -6.56 7.76
C VAL A 58 10.38 -6.49 8.67
N GLU A 59 10.68 -5.33 9.26
CA GLU A 59 11.79 -5.16 10.21
C GLU A 59 11.68 -6.16 11.38
N ARG A 60 10.50 -6.27 12.00
CA ARG A 60 10.22 -7.23 13.07
C ARG A 60 10.48 -8.66 12.62
N ALA A 61 10.02 -9.04 11.44
CA ALA A 61 10.26 -10.36 10.85
C ALA A 61 11.76 -10.66 10.67
N LEU A 62 12.51 -9.72 10.10
CA LEU A 62 13.95 -9.85 9.86
C LEU A 62 14.76 -9.93 11.16
N ASN A 63 14.21 -9.40 12.26
CA ASN A 63 14.79 -9.52 13.59
C ASN A 63 14.43 -10.84 14.31
N GLY A 64 13.68 -11.74 13.64
CA GLY A 64 13.33 -13.07 14.15
C GLY A 64 12.07 -13.08 15.01
N GLU A 65 11.29 -12.00 15.01
CA GLU A 65 10.01 -11.99 15.71
C GLU A 65 9.01 -12.92 15.01
N LYS A 66 8.27 -13.71 15.80
CA LYS A 66 7.21 -14.57 15.29
C LYS A 66 5.99 -13.73 14.92
N LEU A 67 5.69 -13.65 13.62
CA LEU A 67 4.55 -12.92 13.10
C LEU A 67 3.38 -13.85 12.70
N PRO A 68 2.16 -13.33 12.55
CA PRO A 68 1.03 -14.10 12.04
C PRO A 68 1.32 -14.75 10.68
N ASN A 69 0.72 -15.93 10.47
CA ASN A 69 0.82 -16.65 9.19
C ASN A 69 0.23 -15.81 8.05
N GLY A 70 0.74 -16.01 6.83
CA GLY A 70 0.22 -15.35 5.62
C GLY A 70 0.90 -14.02 5.28
N LEU A 71 1.88 -13.57 6.07
CA LEU A 71 2.67 -12.37 5.78
C LEU A 71 3.87 -12.62 4.84
N ASP A 72 4.05 -13.86 4.40
CA ASP A 72 5.23 -14.30 3.63
C ASP A 72 5.42 -13.51 2.33
N THR A 73 4.34 -13.14 1.64
CA THR A 73 4.43 -12.36 0.40
C THR A 73 4.90 -10.92 0.64
N LEU A 74 4.75 -10.38 1.86
CA LEU A 74 5.29 -9.08 2.25
C LEU A 74 6.77 -9.19 2.67
N ILE A 75 7.13 -10.26 3.37
CA ILE A 75 8.45 -10.42 3.99
C ILE A 75 9.49 -10.99 3.01
N SER A 76 9.10 -11.99 2.22
CA SER A 76 10.01 -12.73 1.33
C SER A 76 10.86 -11.87 0.38
N PRO A 77 10.40 -10.72 -0.16
CA PRO A 77 11.22 -9.89 -1.04
C PRO A 77 12.44 -9.26 -0.34
N PHE A 78 12.44 -9.23 0.99
CA PHE A 78 13.50 -8.64 1.80
C PHE A 78 14.37 -9.69 2.51
N LEU A 79 14.03 -10.98 2.39
CA LEU A 79 14.85 -12.06 2.92
C LEU A 79 16.22 -12.07 2.24
N GLY A 80 17.27 -12.36 3.01
CA GLY A 80 18.66 -12.36 2.54
C GLY A 80 19.29 -10.97 2.39
N LYS A 81 18.56 -9.88 2.69
CA LYS A 81 19.12 -8.50 2.73
C LYS A 81 19.77 -8.14 4.08
N GLY A 82 19.87 -9.11 4.99
CA GLY A 82 20.37 -8.92 6.35
C GLY A 82 19.36 -8.24 7.27
N LYS A 83 19.81 -7.86 8.47
CA LYS A 83 19.01 -7.06 9.41
C LYS A 83 19.04 -5.60 8.96
N LEU A 84 17.89 -5.10 8.53
CA LEU A 84 17.70 -3.71 8.10
C LEU A 84 16.71 -3.03 9.02
N THR A 85 16.95 -1.75 9.30
CA THR A 85 15.98 -0.91 10.02
C THR A 85 14.79 -0.58 9.12
N ARG A 86 13.65 -0.18 9.72
CA ARG A 86 12.47 0.27 8.98
C ARG A 86 12.80 1.36 7.95
N ALA A 87 13.60 2.35 8.34
CA ALA A 87 14.00 3.44 7.44
C ALA A 87 14.82 2.92 6.25
N GLN A 88 15.73 1.97 6.47
CA GLN A 88 16.49 1.35 5.38
C GLN A 88 15.61 0.51 4.45
N LEU A 89 14.63 -0.21 5.01
CA LEU A 89 13.64 -0.95 4.23
C LEU A 89 12.78 -0.01 3.39
N GLU A 90 12.34 1.13 3.92
CA GLU A 90 11.59 2.15 3.17
C GLU A 90 12.39 2.72 1.99
N GLN A 91 13.69 2.94 2.16
CA GLN A 91 14.58 3.37 1.06
C GLN A 91 14.81 2.28 0.02
N LEU A 92 14.88 1.01 0.44
CA LEU A 92 15.07 -0.13 -0.45
C LEU A 92 13.80 -0.52 -1.20
N ASN A 93 12.62 -0.29 -0.60
CA ASN A 93 11.34 -0.75 -1.11
C ASN A 93 11.03 -0.29 -2.55
N PRO A 94 11.24 0.99 -2.96
CA PRO A 94 11.06 1.40 -4.35
C PRO A 94 11.77 0.47 -5.35
N VAL A 95 13.04 0.14 -5.10
CA VAL A 95 13.87 -0.71 -5.97
C VAL A 95 13.35 -2.14 -6.01
N VAL A 96 12.93 -2.67 -4.86
CA VAL A 96 12.37 -4.03 -4.76
C VAL A 96 11.08 -4.15 -5.57
N GLN A 97 10.16 -3.19 -5.41
CA GLN A 97 8.87 -3.22 -6.13
C GLN A 97 9.04 -2.93 -7.62
N GLU A 98 9.95 -2.03 -7.99
CA GLU A 98 10.26 -1.76 -9.39
C GLU A 98 10.83 -3.00 -10.09
N THR A 99 11.73 -3.73 -9.42
CA THR A 99 12.26 -5.00 -9.94
C THR A 99 11.15 -6.03 -10.15
N ALA A 100 10.22 -6.13 -9.19
CA ALA A 100 9.06 -7.02 -9.32
C ALA A 100 8.15 -6.64 -10.50
N LEU A 101 7.93 -5.35 -10.77
CA LEU A 101 7.15 -4.90 -11.93
C LEU A 101 7.86 -5.10 -13.26
N LYS A 102 9.16 -4.86 -13.32
CA LYS A 102 9.97 -5.06 -14.55
C LYS A 102 9.93 -6.50 -15.07
N SER A 103 9.74 -7.48 -14.18
CA SER A 103 9.55 -8.88 -14.58
C SER A 103 8.11 -9.22 -15.00
N LEU A 104 7.16 -8.32 -14.75
CA LEU A 104 5.73 -8.53 -14.97
C LEU A 104 5.21 -7.85 -16.25
N THR A 105 5.73 -6.68 -16.60
CA THR A 105 5.22 -5.82 -17.66
C THR A 105 6.33 -4.99 -18.32
N ASN A 106 6.08 -4.56 -19.57
CA ASN A 106 6.94 -3.66 -20.33
C ASN A 106 6.54 -2.18 -20.22
N ALA A 107 5.55 -1.87 -19.37
CA ALA A 107 5.10 -0.51 -19.13
C ALA A 107 6.25 0.40 -18.69
N LYS A 108 6.11 1.72 -18.92
CA LYS A 108 7.02 2.71 -18.33
C LYS A 108 6.83 2.69 -16.82
N ILE A 109 7.87 2.37 -16.06
CA ILE A 109 7.80 2.30 -14.59
C ILE A 109 8.59 3.47 -14.01
N THR A 110 7.95 4.21 -13.11
CA THR A 110 8.61 5.22 -12.26
C THR A 110 8.37 4.90 -10.80
N SER A 111 9.34 5.18 -9.93
CA SER A 111 9.21 4.97 -8.49
C SER A 111 9.60 6.24 -7.73
N LYS A 112 8.80 6.60 -6.73
CA LYS A 112 9.07 7.77 -5.88
C LYS A 112 8.66 7.49 -4.44
N LEU A 113 9.62 7.61 -3.53
CA LEU A 113 9.35 7.55 -2.09
C LEU A 113 8.68 8.85 -1.62
N ILE A 114 7.47 8.73 -1.06
CA ILE A 114 6.74 9.84 -0.47
C ILE A 114 7.17 10.04 0.99
N ARG A 115 7.51 11.28 1.35
CA ARG A 115 7.78 11.68 2.73
C ARG A 115 6.49 12.02 3.44
N THR A 116 6.02 11.15 4.33
CA THR A 116 4.73 11.34 5.03
C THR A 116 4.73 12.54 5.97
N GLU A 117 5.90 12.91 6.49
CA GLU A 117 6.10 14.11 7.30
C GLU A 117 5.72 15.40 6.55
N GLU A 118 5.90 15.43 5.23
CA GLU A 118 5.57 16.58 4.38
C GLU A 118 4.07 16.71 4.10
N LEU A 119 3.29 15.65 4.36
CA LEU A 119 1.85 15.61 4.07
C LEU A 119 1.00 16.34 5.13
N ASN A 120 1.60 16.69 6.28
CA ASN A 120 0.94 17.38 7.39
C ASN A 120 -0.39 16.73 7.80
N ALA A 121 -0.47 15.40 7.70
CA ALA A 121 -1.67 14.66 8.04
C ALA A 121 -1.82 14.61 9.57
N PRO A 122 -3.00 14.94 10.12
CA PRO A 122 -3.21 14.94 11.56
C PRO A 122 -3.04 13.54 12.16
N PRO A 123 -2.60 13.43 13.43
CA PRO A 123 -2.62 12.16 14.14
C PRO A 123 -4.06 11.63 14.24
N SER A 124 -4.18 10.31 14.27
CA SER A 124 -5.48 9.63 14.41
C SER A 124 -5.31 8.42 15.30
N LYS A 125 -6.27 8.22 16.20
CA LYS A 125 -6.37 7.07 17.11
C LYS A 125 -7.48 6.10 16.70
N ASP A 126 -8.50 6.60 16.00
CA ASP A 126 -9.67 5.82 15.59
C ASP A 126 -9.63 5.59 14.08
N ASN A 127 -8.85 4.59 13.67
CA ASN A 127 -8.68 4.31 12.25
C ASN A 127 -9.66 3.25 11.77
N VAL A 128 -10.13 3.41 10.54
CA VAL A 128 -10.95 2.43 9.82
C VAL A 128 -10.24 2.08 8.51
N ALA A 129 -10.64 0.99 7.86
CA ALA A 129 -10.23 0.69 6.49
C ALA A 129 -11.42 0.50 5.56
N VAL A 130 -11.22 0.88 4.31
CA VAL A 130 -12.11 0.60 3.20
C VAL A 130 -11.39 -0.31 2.22
N MET A 131 -12.05 -1.40 1.83
CA MET A 131 -11.65 -2.29 0.76
C MET A 131 -12.56 -2.06 -0.44
N THR A 132 -11.98 -1.80 -1.60
CA THR A 132 -12.71 -1.60 -2.86
C THR A 132 -11.88 -2.14 -4.03
N LEU A 133 -12.51 -2.30 -5.20
CA LEU A 133 -11.79 -2.62 -6.42
C LEU A 133 -10.92 -1.42 -6.87
N PRO A 134 -9.82 -1.67 -7.59
CA PRO A 134 -9.08 -0.63 -8.31
C PRO A 134 -10.02 0.13 -9.25
N SER A 135 -9.97 1.47 -9.20
CA SER A 135 -10.79 2.34 -10.03
C SER A 135 -10.14 3.72 -10.19
N THR A 136 -10.73 4.54 -11.05
CA THR A 136 -10.37 5.95 -11.25
C THR A 136 -11.13 6.90 -10.32
N ARG A 137 -12.04 6.38 -9.49
CA ARG A 137 -12.90 7.20 -8.62
C ARG A 137 -12.08 8.00 -7.60
N ARG A 138 -12.52 9.22 -7.33
CA ARG A 138 -11.96 10.06 -6.26
C ARG A 138 -12.35 9.47 -4.91
N TYR A 139 -11.45 9.52 -3.94
CA TYR A 139 -11.76 9.00 -2.60
C TYR A 139 -12.87 9.80 -1.94
N SER A 140 -12.94 11.11 -2.21
CA SER A 140 -14.04 11.97 -1.76
C SER A 140 -15.43 11.53 -2.22
N GLU A 141 -15.56 10.65 -3.22
CA GLU A 141 -16.85 10.10 -3.65
C GLU A 141 -17.39 9.01 -2.71
N PHE A 142 -16.52 8.36 -1.92
CA PHE A 142 -16.90 7.21 -1.08
C PHE A 142 -16.30 7.24 0.33
N VAL A 143 -15.43 8.20 0.64
CA VAL A 143 -14.89 8.47 1.96
C VAL A 143 -15.32 9.89 2.37
N PRO A 144 -16.11 10.04 3.46
CA PRO A 144 -16.46 11.35 3.98
C PRO A 144 -15.23 12.21 4.26
N LYS A 145 -15.32 13.52 4.02
CA LYS A 145 -14.18 14.45 4.07
C LYS A 145 -13.46 14.43 5.42
N GLU A 146 -14.20 14.30 6.51
CA GLU A 146 -13.74 14.20 7.90
C GLU A 146 -13.06 12.85 8.20
N MET A 147 -13.36 11.81 7.42
CA MET A 147 -12.79 10.46 7.54
C MET A 147 -11.55 10.27 6.65
N MET A 148 -11.23 11.21 5.77
CA MET A 148 -10.11 11.10 4.82
C MET A 148 -8.77 10.83 5.50
N TYR A 149 -8.51 11.40 6.68
CA TYR A 149 -7.27 11.15 7.43
C TYR A 149 -7.40 10.03 8.45
N LYS A 150 -8.54 9.33 8.54
CA LYS A 150 -8.75 8.19 9.44
C LYS A 150 -8.91 6.87 8.70
N THR A 151 -9.11 6.94 7.37
CA THR A 151 -9.46 5.79 6.54
C THR A 151 -8.23 5.27 5.80
N PHE A 152 -7.80 4.06 6.11
CA PHE A 152 -6.90 3.30 5.24
C PHE A 152 -7.68 2.82 4.02
N ILE A 153 -7.10 2.90 2.82
CA ILE A 153 -7.77 2.46 1.60
C ILE A 153 -6.96 1.31 0.99
N ILE A 154 -7.60 0.16 0.89
CA ILE A 154 -7.10 -1.06 0.27
C ILE A 154 -7.82 -1.20 -1.08
N GLN A 155 -7.06 -1.20 -2.17
CA GLN A 155 -7.58 -1.30 -3.53
C GLN A 155 -6.86 -2.39 -4.30
N SER A 156 -7.55 -3.51 -4.51
CA SER A 156 -7.03 -4.69 -5.17
C SER A 156 -8.17 -5.57 -5.70
N GLN A 157 -7.88 -6.44 -6.66
CA GLN A 157 -8.83 -7.41 -7.21
C GLN A 157 -8.89 -8.67 -6.34
N GLY A 158 -10.06 -9.32 -6.33
CA GLY A 158 -10.29 -10.60 -5.66
C GLY A 158 -9.82 -10.63 -4.20
N ASN A 159 -9.02 -11.64 -3.85
CA ASN A 159 -8.55 -11.87 -2.49
C ASN A 159 -7.18 -11.24 -2.19
N ASP A 160 -6.60 -10.46 -3.10
CA ASP A 160 -5.27 -9.85 -2.92
C ASP A 160 -5.21 -8.92 -1.69
N GLY A 161 -6.35 -8.37 -1.27
CA GLY A 161 -6.45 -7.41 -0.16
C GLY A 161 -6.58 -8.04 1.23
N GLU A 162 -6.69 -9.37 1.34
CA GLU A 162 -6.90 -10.03 2.65
C GLU A 162 -5.68 -9.90 3.57
N ILE A 163 -4.47 -9.99 3.02
CA ILE A 163 -3.23 -9.76 3.77
C ILE A 163 -3.16 -8.31 4.27
N ASP A 164 -3.64 -7.36 3.48
CA ASP A 164 -3.65 -5.94 3.83
C ASP A 164 -4.65 -5.65 4.95
N ALA A 165 -5.80 -6.32 4.91
CA ALA A 165 -6.81 -6.29 5.96
C ALA A 165 -6.28 -6.84 7.28
N LEU A 166 -5.53 -7.96 7.24
CA LEU A 166 -4.82 -8.49 8.40
C LEU A 166 -3.82 -7.46 8.94
N ILE A 167 -2.99 -6.88 8.07
CA ILE A 167 -1.98 -5.91 8.49
C ILE A 167 -2.63 -4.67 9.13
N ALA A 168 -3.71 -4.19 8.55
CA ALA A 168 -4.47 -3.05 9.07
C ALA A 168 -4.96 -3.29 10.50
N LYS A 169 -5.57 -4.46 10.75
CA LYS A 169 -6.09 -4.83 12.08
C LYS A 169 -4.97 -5.03 13.10
N GLU A 170 -3.99 -5.86 12.78
CA GLU A 170 -2.99 -6.33 13.75
C GLU A 170 -1.91 -5.28 14.05
N PHE A 171 -1.60 -4.40 13.09
CA PHE A 171 -0.44 -3.51 13.21
C PHE A 171 -0.75 -2.02 13.07
N LEU A 172 -1.90 -1.63 12.53
CA LEU A 172 -2.22 -0.23 12.24
C LEU A 172 -3.39 0.34 13.06
N ASN A 173 -3.83 -0.41 14.09
CA ASN A 173 -4.93 -0.04 14.97
C ASN A 173 -6.21 0.33 14.21
N VAL A 174 -6.55 -0.47 13.19
CA VAL A 174 -7.80 -0.34 12.44
C VAL A 174 -8.89 -1.14 13.15
N SER A 175 -9.91 -0.44 13.63
CA SER A 175 -11.02 -1.05 14.39
C SER A 175 -12.04 -1.74 13.51
N GLU A 176 -12.20 -1.27 12.28
CA GLU A 176 -13.23 -1.75 11.35
C GLU A 176 -12.70 -1.78 9.91
N ILE A 177 -13.11 -2.80 9.14
CA ILE A 177 -12.85 -2.89 7.71
C ILE A 177 -14.19 -3.00 6.97
N LYS A 178 -14.49 -2.01 6.13
CA LYS A 178 -15.68 -1.99 5.29
C LYS A 178 -15.32 -2.41 3.87
N ARG A 179 -16.05 -3.38 3.33
CA ARG A 179 -15.97 -3.72 1.90
C ARG A 179 -17.02 -2.92 1.17
N ILE A 180 -16.62 -2.24 0.10
CA ILE A 180 -17.53 -1.48 -0.74
C ILE A 180 -17.49 -2.09 -2.13
N THR A 181 -18.67 -2.45 -2.64
CA THR A 181 -18.88 -2.79 -4.04
C THR A 181 -19.35 -1.50 -4.72
N LEU A 182 -18.45 -0.90 -5.51
CA LEU A 182 -18.69 0.35 -6.23
C LEU A 182 -19.03 0.10 -7.69
#